data_AF-A0A1A5P236-F1
#
_entry.id   AF-A0A1A5P236-F1
#
_cell.length_a   1.000
_cell.length_b   1.000
_cell.length_c   1.000
_cell.angle_alpha   90.00
_cell.angle_beta   90.00
_cell.angle_gamma   90.00
#
_symmetry.space_group_name_H-M   'P 1'
#
loop_
_entity.id
_entity.type
_entity.pdbx_description
1 polymer ?
#
loop_
_entity_poly.entity_id
_entity_poly.type
_entity_poly.pdbx_seq_one_letter_code
_entity_poly.pdbx_strand_id
1 'polypeptide(L)'
;MEGADPVNKKLAAALSGGAVLVLALTGCGGGDDDNEKLNSWADQVCGAVQPQAKKIQAANAAIQKETSDNSTPEEVRKTDSKAFQDMSDAYKAIGAAVTKAGAPDVENGEKKQTDAVKELNSISASYSSLKKQVDGLDTDDQAKFADGLKDIAAELDKLSKSGNDALKTLEEGEVGEAMARQPSCRTATGSAPAATG
;
A
#
# COMPACT_ATOMS: atom_id res chain seq x y z
N MET A 1 36.22 52.28 16.08
CA MET A 1 35.90 51.59 17.35
C MET A 1 35.73 50.13 16.99
N GLU A 2 36.88 49.45 16.88
CA GLU A 2 37.30 48.33 17.75
C GLU A 2 37.04 47.04 16.95
N GLY A 3 37.99 46.22 16.48
CA GLY A 3 39.40 46.02 16.79
C GLY A 3 39.60 44.50 16.88
N ALA A 4 40.27 43.87 15.90
CA ALA A 4 40.71 42.48 16.02
C ALA A 4 41.86 42.17 15.04
N ASP A 5 43.09 42.32 15.55
CA ASP A 5 44.31 41.62 15.14
C ASP A 5 44.75 40.78 16.36
N PRO A 6 45.66 39.78 16.28
CA PRO A 6 46.05 38.94 15.15
C PRO A 6 46.22 37.44 15.54
N VAL A 7 46.64 36.65 14.55
CA VAL A 7 46.99 35.23 14.58
C VAL A 7 48.34 34.94 15.30
N ASN A 8 48.48 33.69 15.77
CA ASN A 8 49.68 32.90 16.10
C ASN A 8 50.01 32.74 17.60
N LYS A 9 50.07 31.49 18.10
CA LYS A 9 51.28 30.64 18.01
C LYS A 9 51.05 29.22 18.54
N LYS A 10 51.74 28.29 17.89
CA LYS A 10 51.85 26.85 18.14
C LYS A 10 52.17 26.48 19.59
N LEU A 11 51.52 25.43 20.10
CA LEU A 11 52.14 24.44 21.00
C LEU A 11 51.64 23.05 20.61
N ALA A 12 52.58 22.23 20.14
CA ALA A 12 52.41 20.81 19.92
C ALA A 12 52.64 20.07 21.24
N ALA A 13 51.86 19.02 21.51
CA ALA A 13 52.32 17.82 22.20
C ALA A 13 51.26 16.73 22.09
N ALA A 14 51.61 15.65 21.41
CA ALA A 14 50.92 14.37 21.41
C ALA A 14 50.98 13.74 22.81
N LEU A 15 49.92 13.04 23.23
CA LEU A 15 49.99 11.90 24.15
C LEU A 15 48.76 10.99 23.92
N SER A 16 49.09 9.80 23.47
CA SER A 16 48.34 8.56 23.35
C SER A 16 47.58 8.14 24.62
N GLY A 17 46.47 7.41 24.44
CA GLY A 17 45.88 6.56 25.49
C GLY A 17 44.36 6.64 25.53
N GLY A 18 43.69 5.52 25.24
CA GLY A 18 42.24 5.45 25.10
C GLY A 18 41.45 5.76 26.38
N ALA A 19 40.26 6.30 26.17
CA ALA A 19 39.11 6.09 27.03
C ALA A 19 37.92 5.89 26.09
N VAL A 20 37.35 4.69 26.13
CA VAL A 20 36.12 4.32 25.45
C VAL A 20 35.02 5.20 26.04
N LEU A 21 34.55 6.20 25.29
CA LEU A 21 33.28 6.85 25.58
C LEU A 21 32.19 5.90 25.11
N VAL A 22 31.84 4.94 25.98
CA VAL A 22 30.55 4.24 25.90
C VAL A 22 29.49 5.31 26.13
N LEU A 23 28.91 5.81 25.04
CA LEU A 23 27.69 6.60 25.06
C LEU A 23 26.55 5.67 25.49
N ALA A 24 26.42 5.43 26.79
CA ALA A 24 25.20 4.88 27.38
C ALA A 24 24.16 6.02 27.43
N LEU A 25 23.56 6.31 26.28
CA LEU A 25 22.31 7.06 26.23
C LEU A 25 21.20 6.13 26.72
N THR A 26 20.89 6.21 28.01
CA THR A 26 19.64 5.67 28.54
C THR A 26 18.49 6.58 28.10
N GLY A 27 17.83 6.21 27.01
CA GLY A 27 16.58 6.80 26.53
C GLY A 27 15.79 5.72 25.78
N CYS A 28 14.54 5.49 26.21
CA CYS A 28 13.44 4.74 25.59
C CYS A 28 13.79 3.66 24.53
N GLY A 29 13.52 2.40 24.87
CA GLY A 29 13.90 1.20 24.11
C GLY A 29 13.38 1.08 22.67
N GLY A 30 14.14 0.31 21.90
CA GLY A 30 13.91 -0.03 20.48
C GLY A 30 15.12 0.35 19.62
N GLY A 31 16.23 -0.39 19.76
CA GLY A 31 17.51 -0.10 19.10
C GLY A 31 17.46 -0.26 17.58
N ASP A 32 18.53 0.17 16.89
CA ASP A 32 18.72 0.06 15.43
C ASP A 32 18.21 -1.28 14.82
N ASP A 33 18.34 -2.39 15.55
CA ASP A 33 17.87 -3.73 15.15
C ASP A 33 16.35 -3.84 14.94
N ASP A 34 15.51 -3.18 15.75
CA ASP A 34 14.04 -3.28 15.61
C ASP A 34 13.55 -2.45 14.42
N ASN A 35 14.22 -1.32 14.17
CA ASN A 35 14.04 -0.56 12.94
C ASN A 35 14.50 -1.36 11.71
N GLU A 36 15.58 -2.12 11.79
CA GLU A 36 16.04 -2.98 10.69
C GLU A 36 15.06 -4.11 10.38
N LYS A 37 14.53 -4.81 11.39
CA LYS A 37 13.50 -5.86 11.19
C LYS A 37 12.22 -5.30 10.58
N LEU A 38 11.73 -4.17 11.09
CA LEU A 38 10.51 -3.54 10.56
C LEU A 38 10.72 -3.06 9.12
N ASN A 39 11.89 -2.50 8.80
CA ASN A 39 12.23 -2.14 7.43
C ASN A 39 12.35 -3.36 6.52
N SER A 40 12.93 -4.47 6.99
CA SER A 40 12.98 -5.72 6.23
C SER A 40 11.61 -6.33 6.00
N TRP A 41 10.72 -6.28 7.01
CA TRP A 41 9.32 -6.68 6.88
C TRP A 41 8.63 -5.83 5.82
N ALA A 42 8.83 -4.51 5.88
CA ALA A 42 8.24 -3.56 4.93
C ALA A 42 8.75 -3.83 3.51
N ASP A 43 10.05 -4.05 3.30
CA ASP A 43 10.59 -4.33 1.96
C ASP A 43 10.01 -5.62 1.39
N GLN A 44 9.90 -6.68 2.19
CA GLN A 44 9.28 -7.94 1.77
C GLN A 44 7.82 -7.74 1.34
N VAL A 45 7.03 -7.03 2.15
CA VAL A 45 5.63 -6.75 1.85
C VAL A 45 5.51 -5.86 0.62
N CYS A 46 6.24 -4.74 0.57
CA CYS A 46 6.25 -3.80 -0.56
C CYS A 46 6.66 -4.47 -1.88
N GLY A 47 7.70 -5.31 -1.86
CA GLY A 47 8.15 -6.05 -3.04
C GLY A 47 7.09 -7.00 -3.58
N ALA A 48 6.32 -7.65 -2.69
CA ALA A 48 5.20 -8.51 -3.08
C ALA A 48 3.95 -7.72 -3.52
N VAL A 49 3.70 -6.55 -2.93
CA VAL A 49 2.56 -5.67 -3.23
C VAL A 49 2.72 -4.99 -4.59
N GLN A 50 3.92 -4.51 -4.93
CA GLN A 50 4.16 -3.73 -6.15
C GLN A 50 3.61 -4.36 -7.45
N PRO A 51 3.87 -5.64 -7.78
CA PRO A 51 3.28 -6.24 -8.98
C PRO A 51 1.76 -6.34 -8.92
N GLN A 52 1.17 -6.52 -7.73
CA GLN A 52 -0.28 -6.60 -7.54
C GLN A 52 -0.93 -5.22 -7.67
N ALA A 53 -0.27 -4.16 -7.15
CA ALA A 53 -0.71 -2.79 -7.34
C ALA A 53 -0.74 -2.40 -8.84
N LYS A 54 0.29 -2.78 -9.61
CA LYS A 54 0.30 -2.60 -11.08
C LYS A 54 -0.85 -3.37 -11.75
N LYS A 55 -1.17 -4.57 -11.25
CA LYS A 55 -2.28 -5.38 -11.75
C LYS A 55 -3.63 -4.69 -11.52
N ILE A 56 -3.85 -4.14 -10.32
CA ILE A 56 -5.05 -3.35 -9.97
C ILE A 56 -5.14 -2.09 -10.83
N GLN A 57 -4.04 -1.36 -11.02
CA GLN A 57 -3.99 -0.19 -11.91
C GLN A 57 -4.35 -0.54 -13.35
N ALA A 58 -3.79 -1.63 -13.89
CA ALA A 58 -4.10 -2.09 -15.24
C ALA A 58 -5.56 -2.51 -15.39
N ALA A 59 -6.12 -3.19 -14.39
CA ALA A 59 -7.55 -3.55 -14.35
C ALA A 59 -8.45 -2.30 -14.34
N ASN A 60 -8.15 -1.31 -13.50
CA ASN A 60 -8.87 -0.03 -13.47
C ASN A 60 -8.77 0.73 -14.80
N ALA A 61 -7.58 0.75 -15.42
CA ALA A 61 -7.38 1.40 -16.72
C ALA A 61 -8.18 0.70 -17.83
N ALA A 62 -8.31 -0.63 -17.79
CA ALA A 62 -9.12 -1.37 -18.75
C ALA A 62 -10.61 -1.00 -18.62
N ILE A 63 -11.16 -0.96 -17.40
CA ILE A 63 -12.56 -0.53 -17.15
C ILE A 63 -12.80 0.90 -17.67
N GLN A 64 -11.91 1.83 -17.34
CA GLN A 64 -12.04 3.23 -17.79
C GLN A 64 -11.97 3.38 -19.31
N LYS A 65 -11.15 2.55 -19.97
CA LYS A 65 -11.04 2.54 -21.42
C LYS A 65 -12.36 2.14 -22.07
N GLU A 66 -13.00 1.06 -21.61
CA GLU A 66 -14.29 0.62 -22.17
C GLU A 66 -15.39 1.67 -22.01
N THR A 67 -15.35 2.43 -20.90
CA THR A 67 -16.26 3.56 -20.67
C THR A 67 -16.07 4.69 -21.70
N SER A 68 -14.85 4.85 -22.21
CA SER A 68 -14.49 5.91 -23.16
C SER A 68 -14.68 5.50 -24.63
N ASP A 69 -14.62 4.20 -24.93
CA ASP A 69 -14.45 3.68 -26.30
C ASP A 69 -15.77 3.42 -27.08
N ASN A 70 -16.94 3.86 -26.62
CA ASN A 70 -18.26 3.48 -27.20
C ASN A 70 -18.40 1.96 -27.38
N SER A 71 -17.93 1.20 -26.40
CA SER A 71 -17.81 -0.25 -26.43
C SER A 71 -19.17 -0.95 -26.39
N THR A 72 -19.24 -2.14 -26.96
CA THR A 72 -20.44 -2.99 -26.92
C THR A 72 -20.67 -3.56 -25.52
N PRO A 73 -21.92 -3.92 -25.15
CA PRO A 73 -22.21 -4.61 -23.89
C PRO A 73 -21.35 -5.87 -23.67
N GLU A 74 -21.08 -6.65 -24.73
CA GLU A 74 -20.20 -7.83 -24.67
C GLU A 74 -18.76 -7.48 -24.31
N GLU A 75 -18.22 -6.40 -24.87
CA GLU A 75 -16.86 -5.93 -24.60
C GLU A 75 -16.75 -5.43 -23.17
N VAL A 76 -17.69 -4.59 -22.72
CA VAL A 76 -17.78 -4.10 -21.34
C VAL A 76 -17.85 -5.29 -20.37
N ARG A 77 -18.77 -6.24 -20.58
CA ARG A 77 -18.90 -7.43 -19.72
C ARG A 77 -17.60 -8.22 -19.63
N LYS A 78 -16.95 -8.47 -20.77
CA LYS A 78 -15.72 -9.26 -20.84
C LYS A 78 -14.57 -8.55 -20.13
N THR A 79 -14.41 -7.25 -20.36
CA THR A 79 -13.34 -6.46 -19.77
C THR A 79 -13.55 -6.31 -18.27
N ASP A 80 -14.76 -5.96 -17.82
CA ASP A 80 -15.08 -5.80 -16.40
C ASP A 80 -14.94 -7.13 -15.64
N SER A 81 -15.39 -8.25 -16.21
CA SER A 81 -15.21 -9.58 -15.62
C SER A 81 -13.73 -9.91 -15.41
N LYS A 82 -12.90 -9.66 -16.42
CA LYS A 82 -11.45 -9.85 -16.32
C LYS A 82 -10.84 -8.91 -15.29
N ALA A 83 -11.23 -7.64 -15.28
CA ALA A 83 -10.69 -6.64 -14.38
C ALA A 83 -11.00 -6.99 -12.92
N PHE A 84 -12.25 -7.37 -12.61
CA PHE A 84 -12.64 -7.80 -11.27
C PHE A 84 -11.98 -9.12 -10.85
N GLN A 85 -11.74 -10.05 -11.78
CA GLN A 85 -10.91 -11.23 -11.50
C GLN A 85 -9.48 -10.82 -11.13
N ASP A 86 -8.86 -9.96 -11.92
CA ASP A 86 -7.48 -9.52 -11.69
C ASP A 86 -7.32 -8.78 -10.36
N MET A 87 -8.29 -7.94 -9.99
CA MET A 87 -8.36 -7.28 -8.68
C MET A 87 -8.55 -8.29 -7.54
N SER A 88 -9.50 -9.23 -7.68
CA SER A 88 -9.72 -10.28 -6.67
C SER A 88 -8.45 -11.07 -6.38
N ASP A 89 -7.74 -11.50 -7.43
CA ASP A 89 -6.49 -12.24 -7.29
C ASP A 89 -5.37 -11.40 -6.70
N ALA A 90 -5.29 -10.12 -7.08
CA ALA A 90 -4.29 -9.19 -6.57
C ALA A 90 -4.44 -8.98 -5.06
N TYR A 91 -5.65 -8.68 -4.57
CA TYR A 91 -5.90 -8.51 -3.14
C TYR A 91 -5.64 -9.78 -2.33
N LYS A 92 -6.00 -10.96 -2.87
CA LYS A 92 -5.67 -12.25 -2.26
C LYS A 92 -4.17 -12.47 -2.16
N ALA A 93 -3.43 -12.15 -3.22
CA ALA A 93 -1.97 -12.26 -3.24
C ALA A 93 -1.31 -11.31 -2.24
N ILE A 94 -1.82 -10.09 -2.08
CA ILE A 94 -1.36 -9.15 -1.06
C ILE A 94 -1.62 -9.71 0.35
N GLY A 95 -2.81 -10.23 0.62
CA GLY A 95 -3.13 -10.89 1.90
C GLY A 95 -2.20 -12.07 2.21
N ALA A 96 -1.88 -12.89 1.21
CA ALA A 96 -0.92 -13.98 1.34
C ALA A 96 0.51 -13.46 1.62
N ALA A 97 0.91 -12.34 1.01
CA ALA A 97 2.21 -11.73 1.26
C ALA A 97 2.36 -11.21 2.70
N VAL A 98 1.33 -10.53 3.22
CA VAL A 98 1.30 -10.07 4.62
C VAL A 98 1.27 -11.26 5.59
N THR A 99 0.54 -12.33 5.25
CA THR A 99 0.55 -13.59 6.02
C THR A 99 1.97 -14.17 6.07
N LYS A 100 2.65 -14.24 4.91
CA LYS A 100 4.01 -14.78 4.79
C LYS A 100 5.05 -13.92 5.50
N ALA A 101 4.88 -12.60 5.53
CA ALA A 101 5.76 -11.69 6.25
C ALA A 101 5.63 -11.81 7.78
N GLY A 102 4.50 -12.33 8.26
CA GLY A 102 4.22 -12.41 9.70
C GLY A 102 3.86 -11.05 10.29
N ALA A 103 3.78 -10.98 11.61
CA ALA A 103 3.50 -9.74 12.32
C ALA A 103 4.69 -8.76 12.21
N PRO A 104 4.44 -7.46 11.94
CA PRO A 104 5.48 -6.44 12.08
C PRO A 104 5.92 -6.32 13.55
N ASP A 105 7.19 -6.02 13.78
CA ASP A 105 7.79 -5.84 15.12
C ASP A 105 7.43 -4.46 15.70
N VAL A 106 6.15 -4.28 16.03
CA VAL A 106 5.54 -3.06 16.58
C VAL A 106 4.49 -3.40 17.63
N GLU A 107 4.04 -2.41 18.39
CA GLU A 107 2.93 -2.61 19.31
C GLU A 107 1.68 -3.12 18.56
N ASN A 108 1.09 -4.21 19.08
CA ASN A 108 -0.07 -4.88 18.50
C ASN A 108 0.15 -5.42 17.06
N GLY A 109 1.40 -5.73 16.68
CA GLY A 109 1.75 -6.22 15.34
C GLY A 109 0.93 -7.43 14.87
N GLU A 110 0.69 -8.43 15.72
CA GLU A 110 -0.13 -9.61 15.37
C GLU A 110 -1.58 -9.24 15.02
N LYS A 111 -2.16 -8.31 15.79
CA LYS A 111 -3.51 -7.81 15.54
C LYS A 111 -3.54 -7.02 14.23
N LYS A 112 -2.58 -6.11 14.01
CA LYS A 112 -2.45 -5.34 12.75
C LYS A 112 -2.36 -6.28 11.55
N GLN A 113 -1.54 -7.32 11.64
CA GLN A 113 -1.39 -8.32 10.58
C GLN A 113 -2.70 -9.10 10.33
N THR A 114 -3.31 -9.64 11.39
CA THR A 114 -4.54 -10.44 11.26
C THR A 114 -5.70 -9.62 10.69
N ASP A 115 -5.89 -8.38 11.17
CA ASP A 115 -6.93 -7.48 10.70
C ASP A 115 -6.70 -7.11 9.23
N ALA A 116 -5.45 -6.82 8.84
CA ALA A 116 -5.09 -6.55 7.45
C ALA A 116 -5.36 -7.74 6.53
N VAL A 117 -4.93 -8.94 6.91
CA VAL A 117 -5.14 -10.17 6.12
C VAL A 117 -6.63 -10.45 5.96
N LYS A 118 -7.42 -10.27 7.02
CA LYS A 118 -8.87 -10.44 6.97
C LYS A 118 -9.51 -9.47 5.98
N GLU A 119 -9.13 -8.20 6.02
CA GLU A 119 -9.69 -7.19 5.12
C GLU A 119 -9.29 -7.44 3.67
N LEU A 120 -8.01 -7.72 3.40
CA LEU A 120 -7.53 -8.01 2.05
C LEU A 120 -8.26 -9.20 1.42
N ASN A 121 -8.54 -10.23 2.21
CA ASN A 121 -9.34 -11.37 1.76
C ASN A 121 -10.83 -11.01 1.57
N SER A 122 -11.38 -10.12 2.41
CA SER A 122 -12.73 -9.58 2.25
C SER A 122 -12.87 -8.81 0.93
N ILE A 123 -11.95 -7.90 0.65
CA ILE A 123 -11.89 -7.13 -0.61
C ILE A 123 -11.75 -8.08 -1.81
N SER A 124 -10.87 -9.08 -1.72
CA SER A 124 -10.74 -10.11 -2.75
C SER A 124 -12.08 -10.82 -3.03
N ALA A 125 -12.81 -11.21 -1.99
CA ALA A 125 -14.12 -11.85 -2.12
C ALA A 125 -15.17 -10.91 -2.73
N SER A 126 -15.16 -9.63 -2.37
CA SER A 126 -16.04 -8.61 -2.94
C SER A 126 -15.82 -8.46 -4.46
N TYR A 127 -14.57 -8.37 -4.92
CA TYR A 127 -14.28 -8.34 -6.36
C TYR A 127 -14.66 -9.65 -7.07
N SER A 128 -14.50 -10.81 -6.41
CA SER A 128 -14.99 -12.08 -6.95
C SER A 128 -16.52 -12.09 -7.11
N SER A 129 -17.24 -11.46 -6.18
CA SER A 129 -18.69 -11.27 -6.25
C SER A 129 -19.08 -10.35 -7.41
N LEU A 130 -18.41 -9.20 -7.54
CA LEU A 130 -18.61 -8.25 -8.64
C LEU A 130 -18.39 -8.91 -10.01
N LYS A 131 -17.34 -9.72 -10.14
CA LYS A 131 -17.11 -10.53 -11.35
C LYS A 131 -18.33 -11.38 -11.69
N LYS A 132 -18.89 -12.11 -10.71
CA LYS A 132 -20.07 -12.97 -10.95
C LYS A 132 -21.30 -12.15 -11.36
N GLN A 133 -21.48 -10.95 -10.81
CA GLN A 133 -22.56 -10.06 -11.20
C GLN A 133 -22.38 -9.59 -12.64
N VAL A 134 -21.18 -9.17 -13.02
CA VAL A 134 -20.84 -8.81 -14.41
C VAL A 134 -21.08 -9.97 -15.36
N ASP A 135 -20.58 -11.17 -15.03
CA ASP A 135 -20.76 -12.38 -15.85
C ASP A 135 -22.25 -12.69 -16.10
N GLY A 136 -23.12 -12.30 -15.17
CA GLY A 136 -24.57 -12.49 -15.25
C GLY A 136 -25.33 -11.39 -15.99
N LEU A 137 -24.67 -10.34 -16.48
CA LEU A 137 -25.33 -9.27 -17.21
C LEU A 137 -25.83 -9.75 -18.58
N ASP A 138 -27.08 -9.39 -18.87
CA ASP A 138 -27.74 -9.59 -20.16
C ASP A 138 -27.20 -8.57 -21.16
N THR A 139 -26.44 -9.03 -22.17
CA THR A 139 -25.84 -8.15 -23.18
C THR A 139 -26.73 -7.95 -24.40
N ASP A 140 -27.80 -8.74 -24.54
CA ASP A 140 -28.75 -8.64 -25.65
C ASP A 140 -29.82 -7.56 -25.37
N ASP A 141 -30.02 -7.20 -24.10
CA ASP A 141 -30.96 -6.17 -23.65
C ASP A 141 -30.22 -4.97 -23.04
N GLN A 142 -30.07 -3.91 -23.83
CA GLN A 142 -29.30 -2.73 -23.43
C GLN A 142 -29.84 -2.03 -22.17
N ALA A 143 -31.17 -2.06 -21.94
CA ALA A 143 -31.76 -1.45 -20.76
C ALA A 143 -31.42 -2.25 -19.50
N LYS A 144 -31.54 -3.58 -19.56
CA LYS A 144 -31.14 -4.46 -18.45
C LYS A 144 -29.64 -4.43 -18.20
N PHE A 145 -28.83 -4.38 -19.25
CA PHE A 145 -27.39 -4.25 -19.12
C PHE A 145 -27.01 -2.98 -18.33
N ALA A 146 -27.58 -1.84 -18.74
CA ALA A 146 -27.35 -0.56 -18.07
C ALA A 146 -27.85 -0.55 -16.63
N ASP A 147 -28.98 -1.20 -16.34
CA ASP A 147 -29.48 -1.32 -14.96
C ASP A 147 -28.57 -2.21 -14.10
N GLY A 148 -28.10 -3.35 -14.61
CA GLY A 148 -27.17 -4.21 -13.88
C GLY A 148 -25.81 -3.54 -13.61
N LEU A 149 -25.33 -2.68 -14.53
CA LEU A 149 -24.14 -1.86 -14.27
C LEU A 149 -24.33 -0.86 -13.11
N LYS A 150 -25.55 -0.36 -12.87
CA LYS A 150 -25.83 0.51 -11.71
C LYS A 150 -25.71 -0.26 -10.39
N ASP A 151 -26.17 -1.50 -10.35
CA ASP A 151 -26.04 -2.36 -9.16
C ASP A 151 -24.57 -2.64 -8.84
N ILE A 152 -23.77 -2.95 -9.88
CA ILE A 152 -22.32 -3.11 -9.77
C ILE A 152 -21.66 -1.82 -9.24
N ALA A 153 -22.05 -0.65 -9.77
CA ALA A 153 -21.54 0.64 -9.30
C ALA A 153 -21.89 0.91 -7.83
N ALA A 154 -23.09 0.53 -7.38
CA ALA A 154 -23.50 0.66 -5.98
C ALA A 154 -22.68 -0.25 -5.04
N GLU A 155 -22.39 -1.48 -5.45
CA GLU A 155 -21.52 -2.38 -4.70
C GLU A 155 -20.07 -1.89 -4.67
N LEU A 156 -19.57 -1.33 -5.77
CA LEU A 156 -18.25 -0.67 -5.81
C LEU A 156 -18.19 0.54 -4.87
N ASP A 157 -19.24 1.37 -4.80
CA ASP A 157 -19.30 2.51 -3.87
C ASP A 157 -19.24 2.05 -2.40
N LYS A 158 -19.94 0.96 -2.06
CA LYS A 158 -19.85 0.34 -0.72
C LYS A 158 -18.44 -0.17 -0.44
N LEU A 159 -17.85 -0.90 -1.39
CA LEU A 159 -16.50 -1.45 -1.25
C LEU A 159 -15.45 -0.35 -1.07
N SER A 160 -15.59 0.76 -1.79
CA SER A 160 -14.71 1.94 -1.70
C SER A 160 -14.72 2.56 -0.30
N LYS A 161 -15.87 2.51 0.37
CA LYS A 161 -16.06 3.04 1.73
C LYS A 161 -15.49 2.10 2.78
N SER A 162 -15.74 0.79 2.68
CA SER A 162 -15.31 -0.18 3.69
C SER A 162 -13.83 -0.58 3.59
N GLY A 163 -13.30 -0.72 2.36
CA GLY A 163 -11.94 -1.23 2.13
C GLY A 163 -10.83 -0.26 2.55
N ASN A 164 -11.16 1.02 2.75
CA ASN A 164 -10.20 2.05 3.11
C ASN A 164 -9.79 2.02 4.59
N ASP A 165 -10.57 1.44 5.49
CA ASP A 165 -10.35 1.64 6.93
C ASP A 165 -9.26 0.73 7.52
N ALA A 166 -9.21 -0.56 7.12
CA ALA A 166 -8.24 -1.49 7.69
C ALA A 166 -6.84 -1.36 7.05
N LEU A 167 -6.76 -1.05 5.75
CA LEU A 167 -5.48 -0.75 5.09
C LEU A 167 -4.86 0.52 5.69
N LYS A 168 -5.66 1.56 5.96
CA LYS A 168 -5.19 2.73 6.73
C LYS A 168 -4.71 2.34 8.11
N THR A 169 -5.43 1.48 8.83
CA THR A 169 -5.03 1.01 10.17
C THR A 169 -3.70 0.23 10.16
N LEU A 170 -3.42 -0.53 9.10
CA LEU A 170 -2.13 -1.19 8.91
C LEU A 170 -1.02 -0.17 8.67
N GLU A 171 -1.29 0.83 7.83
CA GLU A 171 -0.35 1.90 7.46
C GLU A 171 -0.22 3.01 8.51
N GLU A 172 -0.85 2.86 9.68
CA GLU A 172 -0.70 3.80 10.79
C GLU A 172 0.59 3.56 11.60
N GLY A 173 1.21 4.67 12.00
CA GLY A 173 2.38 4.68 12.88
C GLY A 173 3.62 4.11 12.20
N GLU A 174 4.43 3.38 12.96
CA GLU A 174 5.75 2.91 12.55
C GLU A 174 5.71 2.00 11.31
N VAL A 175 4.62 1.25 11.12
CA VAL A 175 4.42 0.42 9.93
C VAL A 175 4.32 1.28 8.67
N GLY A 176 3.52 2.34 8.69
CA GLY A 176 3.40 3.28 7.56
C GLY A 176 4.70 3.99 7.25
N GLU A 177 5.42 4.42 8.28
CA GLU A 177 6.73 5.06 8.10
C GLU A 177 7.74 4.12 7.46
N ALA A 178 7.80 2.86 7.92
CA ALA A 178 8.68 1.84 7.35
C ALA A 178 8.34 1.55 5.88
N MET A 179 7.05 1.42 5.56
CA MET A 179 6.56 1.21 4.18
C MET A 179 6.91 2.40 3.28
N ALA A 180 6.75 3.64 3.75
CA ALA A 180 7.08 4.86 2.99
C ALA A 180 8.59 5.02 2.68
N ARG A 181 9.45 4.44 3.52
CA ARG A 181 10.90 4.40 3.29
C ARG A 181 11.28 3.44 2.17
N GLN A 182 10.46 2.42 1.88
CA GLN A 182 10.78 1.41 0.87
C GLN A 182 10.56 1.93 -0.56
N PRO A 183 11.58 1.90 -1.42
CA PRO A 183 11.45 2.30 -2.83
C PRO A 183 10.38 1.50 -3.59
N SER A 184 10.21 0.21 -3.24
CA SER A 184 9.22 -0.70 -3.81
C SER A 184 7.78 -0.25 -3.54
N CYS A 185 7.51 0.38 -2.40
CA CYS A 185 6.20 0.96 -2.07
C CYS A 185 5.95 2.36 -2.66
N ARG A 186 6.98 3.13 -3.03
CA ARG A 186 6.82 4.49 -3.59
C ARG A 186 6.12 4.51 -4.96
N THR A 187 6.12 3.39 -5.68
CA THR A 187 5.32 3.23 -6.91
C THR A 187 3.90 2.69 -6.69
N ALA A 188 3.54 2.28 -5.47
CA ALA A 188 2.22 1.77 -5.14
C ALA A 188 1.26 2.89 -4.67
N THR A 189 1.79 3.96 -4.07
CA THR A 189 1.01 5.16 -3.70
C THR A 189 0.89 6.11 -4.89
N GLY A 190 0.11 5.71 -5.88
CA GLY A 190 -0.49 6.66 -6.81
C GLY A 190 -1.57 7.45 -6.07
N SER A 191 -1.17 8.34 -5.14
CA SER A 191 -2.03 9.41 -4.69
C SER A 191 -2.38 10.23 -5.93
N ALA A 192 -3.67 10.25 -6.29
CA ALA A 192 -4.19 11.24 -7.21
C ALA A 192 -3.69 12.62 -6.76
N PRO A 193 -3.21 13.49 -7.67
CA PRO A 193 -2.88 14.85 -7.28
C PRO A 193 -4.15 15.48 -6.70
N ALA A 194 -4.04 16.00 -5.48
CA ALA A 194 -5.06 16.86 -4.92
C ALA A 194 -5.29 18.00 -5.91
N ALA A 195 -6.46 18.02 -6.54
CA ALA A 195 -6.90 19.16 -7.31
C ALA A 195 -7.04 20.34 -6.35
N THR A 196 -6.08 21.25 -6.37
CA THR A 196 -6.23 22.59 -5.81
C THR A 196 -7.21 23.35 -6.70
N GLY A 197 -8.47 23.44 -6.24
CA GLY A 197 -9.46 24.42 -6.69
C GLY A 197 -9.67 25.45 -5.59
#